data_AF-A0A0F3N342-F1
#
_entry.id   AF-A0A0F3N342-F1
#
_cell.length_a   1.000
_cell.length_b   1.000
_cell.length_c   1.000
_cell.angle_alpha   90.00
_cell.angle_beta   90.00
_cell.angle_gamma   90.00
#
_symmetry.space_group_name_H-M   'P 1'
#
loop_
_entity.id
_entity.type
_entity.pdbx_description
1 polymer ?
#
loop_
_entity_poly.entity_id
_entity_poly.type
_entity_poly.pdbx_seq_one_letter_code
_entity_poly.pdbx_strand_id
1 'polypeptide(L)'
;MVNNKIYIFVSFSMPDSALKSYFLESNKIGAVLVMRGLKNNSFLDTKAKTDQLGISINIDPELFTKYQITSVPVIVIDNHQGKVKKLAGHIALNDALQIMQEEPM
;
A
#
# COMPACT_ATOMS: atom_id res chain seq x y z
N MET A 1 -13.92 19.53 0.99
CA MET A 1 -13.32 18.39 0.27
C MET A 1 -12.88 17.39 1.31
N VAL A 2 -13.30 16.14 1.20
CA VAL A 2 -12.86 15.08 2.12
C VAL A 2 -11.50 14.62 1.59
N ASN A 3 -10.42 14.90 2.32
CA ASN A 3 -9.07 14.53 1.92
C ASN A 3 -8.84 13.07 2.35
N ASN A 4 -9.31 12.12 1.55
CA ASN A 4 -9.06 10.71 1.84
C ASN A 4 -7.59 10.39 1.57
N LYS A 5 -6.89 9.80 2.53
CA LYS A 5 -5.56 9.21 2.32
C LYS A 5 -5.70 7.74 2.00
N ILE A 6 -5.05 7.33 0.93
CA ILE A 6 -5.03 5.94 0.47
C ILE A 6 -3.62 5.40 0.67
N TYR A 7 -3.51 4.26 1.34
CA TYR A 7 -2.27 3.56 1.59
C TYR A 7 -2.35 2.16 1.00
N ILE A 8 -1.29 1.72 0.33
CA ILE A 8 -1.16 0.37 -0.20
C ILE A 8 0.00 -0.29 0.53
N PHE A 9 -0.28 -1.27 1.38
CA PHE A 9 0.71 -2.00 2.17
C PHE A 9 1.21 -3.21 1.39
N VAL A 10 2.52 -3.31 1.19
CA VAL A 10 3.19 -4.36 0.40
C VAL A 10 4.44 -4.88 1.12
N SER A 11 5.07 -5.96 0.63
CA SER A 11 6.41 -6.37 1.10
C SER A 11 7.26 -7.03 0.01
N PHE A 12 8.58 -7.10 0.21
CA PHE A 12 9.52 -7.79 -0.68
C PHE A 12 9.33 -9.31 -0.77
N SER A 13 8.42 -9.92 0.00
CA SER A 13 8.00 -11.30 -0.22
C SER A 13 7.06 -11.45 -1.43
N MET A 14 6.53 -10.35 -1.96
CA MET A 14 5.66 -10.35 -3.13
C MET A 14 6.50 -10.33 -4.42
N PRO A 15 5.95 -10.83 -5.55
CA PRO A 15 6.61 -10.76 -6.84
C PRO A 15 6.90 -9.32 -7.28
N ASP A 16 8.03 -9.11 -7.96
CA ASP A 16 8.45 -7.81 -8.50
C ASP A 16 7.39 -7.17 -9.41
N SER A 17 6.68 -7.98 -10.21
CA SER A 17 5.59 -7.52 -11.08
C SER A 17 4.41 -6.94 -10.29
N ALA A 18 4.07 -7.54 -9.15
CA ALA A 18 3.03 -7.05 -8.27
C ALA A 18 3.43 -5.71 -7.63
N LEU A 19 4.67 -5.61 -7.13
CA LEU A 19 5.19 -4.36 -6.55
C LEU A 19 5.16 -3.20 -7.57
N LYS A 20 5.57 -3.46 -8.82
CA LYS A 20 5.48 -2.48 -9.90
C LYS A 20 4.04 -2.08 -10.21
N SER A 21 3.13 -3.05 -10.26
CA SER A 21 1.72 -2.79 -10.56
C SER A 21 1.09 -1.88 -9.48
N TYR A 22 1.30 -2.21 -8.21
CA TYR A 22 0.82 -1.38 -7.09
C TYR A 22 1.44 0.02 -7.07
N PHE A 23 2.72 0.17 -7.46
CA PHE A 23 3.34 1.49 -7.58
C PHE A 23 2.71 2.34 -8.70
N LEU A 24 2.48 1.75 -9.87
CA LEU A 24 1.84 2.47 -10.99
C LEU A 24 0.42 2.89 -10.63
N GLU A 25 -0.32 1.99 -9.98
CA GLU A 25 -1.67 2.27 -9.48
C GLU A 25 -1.66 3.37 -8.42
N SER A 26 -0.74 3.31 -7.44
CA SER A 26 -0.66 4.32 -6.39
C SER A 26 -0.44 5.72 -6.95
N ASN A 27 0.43 5.85 -7.96
CA ASN A 27 0.69 7.12 -8.63
C ASN A 27 -0.53 7.68 -9.37
N LYS A 28 -1.37 6.82 -9.96
CA LYS A 28 -2.58 7.25 -10.70
C LYS A 28 -3.63 7.87 -9.77
N ILE A 29 -3.74 7.36 -8.55
CA ILE A 29 -4.80 7.77 -7.60
C ILE A 29 -4.27 8.61 -6.42
N GLY A 30 -2.99 8.97 -6.42
CA GLY A 30 -2.36 9.72 -5.33
C GLY A 30 -2.23 8.93 -4.02
N ALA A 31 -2.19 7.61 -4.09
CA ALA A 31 -1.98 6.75 -2.92
C ALA A 31 -0.49 6.62 -2.57
N VAL A 32 -0.21 6.26 -1.32
CA VAL A 32 1.14 6.02 -0.80
C VAL A 32 1.41 4.51 -0.74
N LEU A 33 2.45 4.06 -1.44
CA LEU A 33 2.93 2.68 -1.36
C LEU A 33 3.81 2.50 -0.12
N VAL A 34 3.34 1.74 0.87
CA VAL A 34 4.02 1.51 2.15
C VAL A 34 4.64 0.11 2.16
N MET A 35 5.96 0.05 2.30
CA MET A 35 6.73 -1.20 2.31
C MET A 35 6.90 -1.74 3.73
N ARG A 36 6.61 -3.03 3.91
CA ARG A 36 6.87 -3.74 5.16
C ARG A 36 8.35 -4.07 5.28
N GLY A 37 9.06 -3.27 6.07
CA GLY A 37 10.45 -3.49 6.43
C GLY A 37 11.43 -3.30 5.27
N LEU A 38 12.64 -3.81 5.47
CA LEU A 38 13.76 -3.65 4.56
C LEU A 38 14.08 -4.96 3.86
N LYS A 39 14.62 -4.88 2.63
CA LYS A 39 15.23 -6.04 1.99
C LYS A 39 16.48 -6.43 2.78
N ASN A 40 16.56 -7.68 3.22
CA ASN A 40 17.70 -8.24 3.97
C ASN A 40 18.12 -7.41 5.21
N ASN A 41 17.18 -6.69 5.85
CA ASN A 41 17.48 -5.74 6.94
C ASN A 41 18.49 -4.64 6.56
N SER A 42 18.63 -4.32 5.27
CA SER A 42 19.59 -3.35 4.73
C SER A 42 18.89 -2.25 3.96
N PHE A 43 19.14 -0.99 4.35
CA PHE A 43 18.66 0.17 3.59
C PHE A 43 19.29 0.25 2.19
N LEU A 44 20.55 -0.17 2.05
CA LEU A 44 21.26 -0.16 0.77
C LEU A 44 20.65 -1.17 -0.21
N ASP A 45 20.40 -2.40 0.26
CA ASP A 45 19.76 -3.45 -0.55
C ASP A 45 18.35 -3.03 -0.96
N THR A 46 17.64 -2.40 -0.01
CA THR A 46 16.29 -1.85 -0.25
C THR A 46 16.32 -0.80 -1.34
N LYS A 47 17.23 0.17 -1.25
CA LYS A 47 17.41 1.23 -2.24
C LYS A 47 17.78 0.68 -3.61
N ALA A 48 18.77 -0.21 -3.67
CA ALA A 48 19.20 -0.86 -4.91
C ALA A 48 18.06 -1.63 -5.57
N LYS A 49 17.27 -2.37 -4.78
CA LYS A 49 16.10 -3.10 -5.29
C LYS A 49 15.01 -2.17 -5.80
N THR A 50 14.68 -1.10 -5.07
CA THR A 50 13.66 -0.14 -5.51
C THR A 50 14.08 0.60 -6.78
N ASP A 51 15.38 0.92 -6.91
CA ASP A 51 15.93 1.57 -8.10
C ASP A 51 15.90 0.64 -9.31
N GLN A 52 16.28 -0.62 -9.13
CA GLN A 52 16.16 -1.66 -10.17
C GLN A 52 14.70 -1.83 -10.63
N LEU A 53 13.75 -1.75 -9.71
CA LEU A 53 12.32 -1.88 -10.02
C LEU A 53 11.72 -0.59 -10.59
N GLY A 54 12.38 0.57 -10.43
CA GLY A 54 11.84 1.87 -10.81
C GLY A 54 10.63 2.28 -9.96
N ILE A 55 10.60 1.90 -8.68
CA ILE A 55 9.51 2.21 -7.76
C ILE A 55 9.98 3.11 -6.62
N SER A 56 9.07 3.93 -6.08
CA SER A 56 9.28 4.65 -4.84
C SER A 56 8.38 4.08 -3.75
N ILE A 57 8.91 3.98 -2.54
CA ILE A 57 8.25 3.36 -1.39
C ILE A 57 8.38 4.26 -0.16
N ASN A 58 7.40 4.18 0.72
CA ASN A 58 7.49 4.69 2.08
C ASN A 58 7.76 3.53 3.04
N ILE A 59 8.70 3.69 3.97
CA ILE A 59 8.95 2.69 5.02
C ILE A 59 8.54 3.33 6.33
N ASP A 60 7.38 2.93 6.82
CA ASP A 60 6.79 3.48 8.04
C ASP A 60 6.16 2.33 8.85
N PRO A 61 6.85 1.80 9.87
CA PRO A 61 6.33 0.73 10.70
C PRO A 61 5.16 1.17 11.58
N GLU A 62 5.02 2.47 11.87
CA GLU A 62 3.93 2.98 12.70
C GLU A 62 2.59 2.85 11.98
N LEU A 63 2.56 3.01 10.64
CA LEU A 63 1.35 2.79 9.85
C LEU A 63 0.85 1.34 9.89
N PHE A 64 1.76 0.35 9.89
CA PHE A 64 1.38 -1.06 10.03
C PHE A 64 0.71 -1.32 11.39
N THR A 65 1.29 -0.75 12.45
CA THR A 65 0.73 -0.84 13.81
C THR A 65 -0.61 -0.10 13.91
N LYS A 66 -0.70 1.13 13.41
CA LYS A 66 -1.90 1.96 13.42
C LYS A 66 -3.10 1.25 12.78
N TYR A 67 -2.91 0.62 11.63
CA TYR A 67 -3.99 -0.05 10.91
C TYR A 67 -4.09 -1.56 11.19
N GLN A 68 -3.26 -2.09 12.09
CA GLN A 68 -3.21 -3.50 12.48
C GLN A 68 -3.03 -4.44 11.27
N ILE A 69 -2.08 -4.13 10.41
CA ILE A 69 -1.81 -4.87 9.18
C ILE A 69 -0.84 -6.03 9.47
N THR A 70 -1.35 -7.26 9.45
CA THR A 70 -0.58 -8.48 9.72
C THR A 70 -0.23 -9.26 8.47
N SER A 71 -0.97 -9.07 7.38
CA SER A 71 -0.74 -9.68 6.06
C SER A 71 -0.66 -8.59 4.97
N VAL A 72 -0.09 -8.94 3.81
CA VAL A 72 0.00 -8.06 2.63
C VAL A 72 -0.36 -8.87 1.37
N PRO A 73 -0.92 -8.23 0.33
CA PRO A 73 -1.24 -6.80 0.24
C PRO A 73 -2.50 -6.38 0.99
N VAL A 74 -2.53 -5.11 1.44
CA VAL A 74 -3.73 -4.47 2.01
C VAL A 74 -3.85 -3.04 1.50
N ILE A 75 -5.05 -2.65 1.07
CA ILE A 75 -5.38 -1.27 0.73
C ILE A 75 -6.17 -0.65 1.88
N VAL A 76 -5.77 0.54 2.32
CA VAL A 76 -6.42 1.29 3.40
C VAL A 76 -6.87 2.65 2.88
N ILE A 77 -8.12 3.01 3.15
CA ILE A 77 -8.66 4.36 2.92
C ILE A 77 -8.99 4.96 4.27
N ASP A 78 -8.29 6.04 4.63
CA ASP A 78 -8.52 6.83 5.85
C ASP A 78 -9.13 8.18 5.44
N ASN A 79 -10.38 8.44 5.83
CA ASN A 79 -11.06 9.70 5.51
C ASN A 79 -10.73 10.84 6.49
N HIS A 80 -9.84 10.62 7.45
CA HIS A 80 -9.47 11.54 8.53
C HIS A 80 -10.63 11.98 9.45
N GLN A 81 -11.76 11.29 9.39
CA GLN A 81 -12.93 11.52 10.23
C GLN A 81 -13.22 10.31 11.14
N GLY A 82 -12.21 9.47 11.36
CA GLY A 82 -12.31 8.25 12.17
C GLY A 82 -12.89 7.04 11.46
N LYS A 83 -13.27 7.14 10.17
CA LYS A 83 -13.70 5.97 9.37
C LYS A 83 -12.53 5.50 8.51
N VAL A 84 -12.16 4.23 8.72
CA VAL A 84 -11.09 3.55 7.98
C VAL A 84 -11.68 2.32 7.30
N LYS A 85 -11.50 2.20 5.99
CA LYS A 85 -11.80 0.98 5.23
C LYS A 85 -10.51 0.24 4.91
N LYS A 86 -10.52 -1.09 5.06
CA LYS A 86 -9.38 -1.97 4.77
C LYS A 86 -9.81 -3.11 3.86
N LEU A 87 -9.08 -3.34 2.78
CA LEU A 87 -9.26 -4.50 1.90
C LEU A 87 -7.97 -5.30 1.83
N ALA A 88 -8.04 -6.55 2.29
CA ALA A 88 -6.93 -7.49 2.27
C ALA A 88 -7.13 -8.54 1.18
N GLY A 89 -6.06 -8.93 0.50
CA GLY A 89 -6.08 -9.96 -0.54
C GLY A 89 -5.57 -9.46 -1.89
N HIS A 90 -5.22 -10.41 -2.77
CA HIS A 90 -4.71 -10.12 -4.11
C HIS A 90 -5.88 -9.75 -5.04
N ILE A 91 -6.46 -8.58 -4.82
CA ILE A 91 -7.59 -8.02 -5.57
C ILE A 91 -7.03 -6.87 -6.43
N ALA A 92 -7.50 -6.75 -7.68
CA ALA A 92 -7.14 -5.60 -8.52
C ALA A 92 -7.68 -4.32 -7.88
N LEU A 93 -6.92 -3.22 -7.89
CA LEU A 93 -7.32 -2.00 -7.19
C LEU A 93 -8.68 -1.46 -7.64
N ASN A 94 -9.04 -1.62 -8.92
CA ASN A 94 -10.36 -1.22 -9.42
C ASN A 94 -11.51 -1.99 -8.73
N ASP A 95 -11.36 -3.30 -8.56
CA ASP A 95 -12.35 -4.13 -7.87
C ASP A 95 -12.42 -3.75 -6.39
N ALA A 96 -11.26 -3.47 -5.78
CA ALA A 96 -11.20 -3.02 -4.39
C ALA A 96 -11.93 -1.68 -4.18
N LEU A 97 -11.74 -0.72 -5.08
CA LEU A 97 -12.43 0.57 -5.03
C LEU A 97 -13.93 0.42 -5.25
N GLN A 98 -14.37 -0.48 -6.14
CA GLN A 98 -15.79 -0.73 -6.40
C GLN A 98 -16.49 -1.37 -5.20
N ILE A 99 -15.89 -2.40 -4.58
CA ILE A 99 -16.40 -3.01 -3.34
C ILE A 99 -16.51 -1.95 -2.23
N MET A 100 -15.51 -1.06 -2.13
CA MET A 100 -15.53 0.01 -1.13
C MET A 100 -16.55 1.12 -1.39
N GLN A 101 -17.02 1.30 -2.63
CA GLN A 101 -18.09 2.25 -2.99
C GLN A 101 -19.49 1.69 -2.71
N GLU A 102 -19.67 0.36 -2.78
CA GLU A 102 -20.95 -0.30 -2.54
C GLU A 102 -21.32 -0.40 -1.04
N GLU A 103 -20.34 -0.33 -0.13
CA GLU A 103 -20.62 -0.19 1.30
C GLU A 103 -20.74 1.29 1.72
N PRO A 104 -21.93 1.79 2.09
CA PRO A 104 -22.06 3.14 2.63
C PRO A 104 -21.27 3.28 3.92
N MET A 105 -20.49 4.36 4.03
CA MET A 105 -19.66 4.68 5.20
C MET A 105 -20.48 5.00 6.44
#